data_AF-A0A1V3RQW9-F1
#
_entry.id   AF-A0A1V3RQW9-F1
#
_cell.length_a   1.000
_cell.length_b   1.000
_cell.length_c   1.000
_cell.angle_alpha   90.00
_cell.angle_beta   90.00
_cell.angle_gamma   90.00
#
_symmetry.space_group_name_H-M   'P 1'
#
loop_
_entity.id
_entity.type
_entity.pdbx_description
1 polymer ?
#
loop_
_entity_poly.entity_id
_entity_poly.type
_entity_poly.pdbx_seq_one_letter_code
_entity_poly.pdbx_strand_id
1 'polypeptide(L)' 'MNELLIYSFLLVVVLGHCTAAVFMYRELNADTGLTFREKNDWKLKALVSPALYWYYYRQEKKRRIS' A
#
# COMPACT_ATOMS: atom_id res chain seq x y z
N MET A 1 -10.25 31.55 -1.92
CA MET A 1 -9.50 30.85 -3.00
C MET A 1 -8.47 29.87 -2.45
N ASN A 2 -7.96 30.07 -1.22
CA ASN A 2 -7.05 29.11 -0.57
C ASN A 2 -7.72 27.75 -0.32
N GLU A 3 -9.02 27.73 -0.08
CA GLU A 3 -9.82 26.52 0.12
C GLU A 3 -9.72 25.58 -1.09
N LEU A 4 -9.79 26.13 -2.31
CA LEU A 4 -9.66 25.36 -3.54
C LEU A 4 -8.28 24.72 -3.69
N LEU A 5 -7.22 25.44 -3.30
CA LEU A 5 -5.85 24.92 -3.31
C LEU A 5 -5.69 23.79 -2.29
N ILE A 6 -6.22 23.98 -1.08
CA ILE A 6 -6.20 22.97 -0.01
C ILE A 6 -6.92 21.70 -0.46
N TYR A 7 -8.13 21.83 -1.02
CA TYR A 7 -8.89 20.67 -1.48
C TYR A 7 -8.23 19.96 -2.66
N SER A 8 -7.66 20.71 -3.60
CA SER A 8 -6.89 20.14 -4.70
C SER A 8 -5.69 19.34 -4.19
N PHE A 9 -4.97 19.86 -3.20
CA PHE A 9 -3.84 19.16 -2.59
C PHE A 9 -4.30 17.88 -1.88
N LEU A 10 -5.34 17.95 -1.06
CA LEU A 10 -5.91 16.78 -0.38
C LEU A 10 -6.37 15.71 -1.37
N LEU A 11 -6.98 16.11 -2.49
CA LEU A 11 -7.39 15.20 -3.56
C LEU A 11 -6.18 14.46 -4.15
N VAL A 12 -5.09 15.18 -4.47
CA VAL A 12 -3.86 14.57 -4.98
C VAL A 12 -3.27 13.59 -3.97
N VAL A 13 -3.29 13.93 -2.67
CA VAL A 13 -2.83 13.02 -1.61
C VAL A 13 -3.67 11.75 -1.55
N VAL A 14 -5.01 11.86 -1.59
CA VAL A 14 -5.90 10.69 -1.59
C VAL A 14 -5.72 9.84 -2.84
N LEU A 15 -5.60 10.45 -4.02
CA LEU A 15 -5.33 9.72 -5.26
C LEU A 15 -3.98 8.99 -5.21
N GLY A 16 -2.95 9.63 -4.66
CA GLY A 16 -1.64 9.03 -4.43
C GLY A 16 -1.73 7.83 -3.48
N HIS A 17 -2.45 7.96 -2.37
CA HIS A 17 -2.71 6.89 -1.41
C HIS A 17 -3.40 5.69 -2.08
N CYS A 18 -4.51 5.92 -2.79
CA CYS A 18 -5.24 4.88 -3.49
C CYS A 18 -4.36 4.18 -4.55
N THR A 19 -3.60 4.95 -5.32
CA THR A 19 -2.71 4.42 -6.36
C THR A 19 -1.61 3.54 -5.75
N ALA A 20 -0.98 3.99 -4.66
CA ALA A 20 0.03 3.21 -3.94
C ALA A 20 -0.56 1.91 -3.36
N ALA A 21 -1.78 1.95 -2.81
CA ALA A 21 -2.47 0.76 -2.32
C ALA A 21 -2.73 -0.25 -3.43
N VAL A 22 -3.16 0.19 -4.62
CA VAL A 22 -3.36 -0.67 -5.79
C VAL A 22 -2.05 -1.36 -6.19
N PHE A 23 -0.94 -0.64 -6.25
CA PHE A 23 0.35 -1.24 -6.58
C PHE A 23 0.79 -2.29 -5.55
N MET A 24 0.66 -1.98 -4.26
CA MET A 24 0.96 -2.93 -3.20
C MET A 24 0.07 -4.18 -3.27
N TYR A 25 -1.23 -4.02 -3.54
CA TYR A 25 -2.17 -5.13 -3.67
C TYR A 25 -1.82 -6.05 -4.83
N ARG A 26 -1.41 -5.49 -5.97
CA ARG A 26 -0.93 -6.27 -7.12
C ARG A 26 0.30 -7.10 -6.75
N GLU A 27 1.25 -6.50 -6.03
CA GLU A 27 2.47 -7.19 -5.59
C GLU A 27 2.16 -8.31 -4.56
N LEU A 28 1.22 -8.09 -3.64
CA LEU A 28 0.77 -9.09 -2.67
C LEU A 28 0.03 -10.24 -3.34
N ASN A 29 -0.85 -9.95 -4.31
CA ASN A 29 -1.59 -10.99 -5.01
C ASN A 29 -0.67 -11.91 -5.80
N ALA A 30 0.37 -11.34 -6.43
CA ALA A 30 1.39 -12.08 -7.18
C ALA A 30 2.38 -12.86 -6.29
N ASP A 31 2.45 -12.60 -4.99
CA ASP A 31 3.35 -13.33 -4.08
C ASP A 31 2.81 -14.74 -3.79
N THR A 32 3.50 -15.76 -4.27
CA THR A 32 3.16 -17.17 -4.02
C THR A 32 3.63 -17.67 -2.66
N GLY A 33 4.51 -16.92 -1.98
CA GLY A 33 5.00 -17.24 -0.64
C GLY A 33 4.08 -16.78 0.50
N LEU A 34 2.93 -16.19 0.19
CA LEU A 34 1.92 -15.80 1.15
C LEU A 34 0.63 -16.61 0.97
N THR A 35 0.06 -17.05 2.08
CA THR A 35 -1.30 -17.59 2.13
C THR A 35 -2.34 -16.49 1.88
N PHE A 36 -3.57 -16.90 1.58
CA PHE A 36 -4.69 -15.96 1.39
C PHE A 36 -4.91 -15.04 2.60
N ARG A 37 -4.79 -15.58 3.82
CA ARG A 37 -4.96 -14.82 5.06
C ARG A 37 -3.87 -13.76 5.22
N GLU A 38 -2.61 -14.14 5.03
CA GLU A 38 -1.49 -13.19 5.16
C GLU A 38 -1.55 -12.09 4.10
N LYS A 39 -1.99 -12.42 2.87
CA LYS A 39 -2.27 -11.40 1.84
C LYS A 39 -3.32 -10.40 2.33
N ASN A 40 -4.40 -10.86 2.94
CA ASN A 40 -5.43 -9.97 3.48
C ASN A 40 -4.92 -9.12 4.65
N ASP A 41 -4.11 -9.66 5.54
CA ASP A 41 -3.53 -8.88 6.64
C ASP A 41 -2.64 -7.75 6.13
N TRP A 42 -1.84 -8.01 5.09
CA TRP A 42 -1.06 -6.97 4.43
C TRP A 42 -1.92 -5.94 3.69
N LYS A 43 -3.01 -6.38 3.06
CA LYS A 43 -3.96 -5.46 2.40
C LYS A 43 -4.59 -4.50 3.40
N LEU A 44 -5.06 -5.01 4.54
CA LEU A 44 -5.63 -4.19 5.62
C LEU A 44 -4.63 -3.17 6.14
N LYS A 45 -3.36 -3.56 6.34
CA LYS A 45 -2.28 -2.64 6.72
C LYS A 45 -2.08 -1.54 5.68
N ALA A 46 -2.11 -1.87 4.39
CA ALA A 46 -1.94 -0.90 3.32
C ALA A 46 -3.09 0.12 3.23
N LEU A 47 -4.30 -0.18 3.74
CA LEU A 47 -5.39 0.81 3.82
C LEU A 47 -5.02 1.99 4.73
N VAL A 48 -4.25 1.73 5.79
CA VAL A 48 -3.80 2.74 6.74
C VAL A 48 -2.67 3.58 6.14
N SER A 49 -1.65 2.92 5.59
CA SER A 49 -0.54 3.60 4.91
C SER A 49 0.14 2.66 3.91
N PRO A 50 -0.19 2.76 2.62
CA PRO A 50 0.33 1.84 1.62
C PRO A 50 1.83 2.03 1.48
N ALA A 51 2.34 3.27 1.46
CA ALA A 51 3.76 3.54 1.33
C ALA A 51 4.60 2.90 2.48
N LEU A 52 4.17 3.08 3.73
CA LEU A 52 4.88 2.55 4.90
C LEU A 52 4.86 1.02 4.92
N TYR A 53 3.68 0.42 4.75
CA TYR A 53 3.56 -1.03 4.83
C TYR A 53 4.10 -1.74 3.59
N TRP A 54 4.20 -1.06 2.45
CA TRP A 54 4.88 -1.60 1.27
C TRP A 54 6.38 -1.76 1.53
N TYR A 55 7.00 -0.79 2.20
CA TYR A 55 8.39 -0.88 2.64
C TYR A 55 8.60 -2.08 3.57
N TYR A 56 7.77 -2.22 4.62
CA TYR A 56 7.87 -3.35 5.54
C TYR A 56 7.59 -4.69 4.87
N TYR A 57 6.60 -4.76 3.98
CA TYR A 57 6.32 -5.97 3.21
C TYR A 57 7.52 -6.40 2.36
N ARG A 58 8.21 -5.46 1.70
CA ARG A 58 9.40 -5.77 0.91
C ARG A 58 10.59 -6.21 1.75
N GLN A 59 10.79 -5.63 2.94
CA GLN A 59 11.79 -6.14 3.88
C GLN A 59 11.46 -7.56 4.31
N GLU A 60 10.21 -7.82 4.67
CA GLU A 60 9.76 -9.15 5.07
C GLU A 60 9.90 -10.16 3.94
N LYS A 61 9.53 -9.79 2.72
CA LYS A 61 9.70 -10.63 1.53
C LYS A 61 11.17 -10.97 1.29
N LYS A 62 12.09 -10.03 1.47
CA LYS A 62 13.53 -10.31 1.39
C LYS A 62 13.98 -11.32 2.46
N ARG A 63 13.48 -11.21 3.69
CA ARG A 63 13.78 -12.15 4.78
C ARG A 63 13.24 -13.57 4.53
N ARG A 64 12.09 -13.70 3.86
CA ARG A 64 11.55 -15.03 3.47
C ARG A 64 12.36 -15.73 2.37
N ILE A 65 13.11 -14.97 1.57
CA ILE A 65 13.87 -15.46 0.41
C ILE A 65 15.34 -15.72 0.77
N SER A 66 15.88 -15.08 1.81
CA SER A 66 17.22 -15.34 2.36
C SER A 66 17.26 -16.62 3.18
#